data_AF-K2BV77-F1
#
_entry.id   AF-K2BV77-F1
#
_cell.length_a   1.000
_cell.length_b   1.000
_cell.length_c   1.000
_cell.angle_alpha   90.00
_cell.angle_beta   90.00
_cell.angle_gamma   90.00
#
_symmetry.space_group_name_H-M   'P 1'
#
loop_
_entity.id
_entity.type
_entity.pdbx_description
1 polymer ?
#
loop_
_entity_poly.entity_id
_entity_poly.type
_entity_poly.pdbx_seq_one_letter_code
_entity_poly.pdbx_strand_id
1 'polypeptide(L)' 'MISLIKRNSALIALDVARNARDMLGANGIADEAHIMRHLMNLETVNTYEGTQDIHALILGQAQTGIQAFQALGNIK' A
#
# COMPACT_ATOMS: atom_id res chain seq x y z
N MET A 1 10.63 5.78 -11.20
CA MET A 1 10.92 6.10 -9.78
C MET A 1 9.66 6.17 -8.91
N ILE A 2 8.51 6.64 -9.41
CA ILE A 2 7.25 6.78 -8.65
C ILE A 2 6.79 5.46 -7.99
N SER A 3 6.73 4.35 -8.75
CA SER A 3 6.30 3.05 -8.20
C SER A 3 7.14 2.55 -7.02
N LEU A 4 8.45 2.82 -7.05
CA LEU A 4 9.35 2.44 -5.96
C LEU A 4 9.03 3.22 -4.69
N ILE A 5 8.91 4.55 -4.82
CA ILE A 5 8.64 5.44 -3.69
C ILE A 5 7.26 5.14 -3.11
N LYS A 6 6.22 5.07 -3.95
CA LYS A 6 4.85 4.79 -3.50
C LYS A 6 4.79 3.47 -2.73
N ARG A 7 5.30 2.38 -3.32
CA ARG A 7 5.28 1.05 -2.69
C ARG A 7 5.98 1.07 -1.33
N ASN A 8 7.17 1.68 -1.26
CA ASN A 8 7.94 1.73 -0.02
C ASN A 8 7.24 2.56 1.07
N SER A 9 6.82 3.80 0.73
CA SER A 9 6.19 4.70 1.69
C SER A 9 4.86 4.17 2.20
N ALA A 10 4.01 3.60 1.34
CA ALA A 10 2.72 3.07 1.74
C ALA A 10 2.86 1.84 2.66
N LEU A 11 3.76 0.90 2.33
CA LEU A 11 4.01 -0.28 3.16
C LEU A 11 4.54 0.08 4.54
N ILE A 12 5.56 0.95 4.60
CA ILE A 12 6.16 1.35 5.88
C ILE A 12 5.15 2.12 6.73
N ALA A 13 4.39 3.05 6.14
CA ALA A 13 3.38 3.81 6.88
C ALA A 13 2.31 2.89 7.47
N LEU A 14 1.84 1.91 6.69
CA LEU A 14 0.82 0.97 7.13
C LEU A 14 1.34 0.06 8.25
N ASP A 15 2.58 -0.42 8.16
CA ASP A 15 3.23 -1.21 9.20
C ASP A 15 3.39 -0.42 10.51
N VAL A 16 3.84 0.83 10.43
CA VAL A 16 3.94 1.74 11.57
C VAL A 16 2.57 1.96 12.22
N ALA A 17 1.51 2.16 11.43
CA ALA A 17 0.16 2.34 11.95
C ALA A 17 -0.38 1.09 12.66
N ARG A 18 -0.06 -0.11 12.16
CA ARG A 18 -0.41 -1.39 12.81
C ARG A 18 0.30 -1.53 14.15
N ASN A 19 1.61 -1.29 14.18
CA ASN A 19 2.41 -1.33 15.41
C ASN A 19 1.87 -0.31 16.44
N ALA A 20 1.55 0.91 16.02
CA ALA A 20 0.97 1.93 16.90
C ALA A 20 -0.41 1.51 17.46
N ARG A 21 -1.27 0.89 16.63
CA ARG A 21 -2.57 0.39 17.08
C ARG A 21 -2.40 -0.67 18.16
N ASP A 22 -1.47 -1.59 17.95
CA ASP A 22 -1.21 -2.69 18.87
C ASP A 22 -0.62 -2.20 20.19
N MET A 23 0.32 -1.26 20.14
CA MET A 23 0.92 -0.64 21.33
C MET A 23 -0.11 0.06 22.23
N LEU A 24 -1.18 0.62 21.66
CA LEU A 24 -2.20 1.37 22.41
C LEU A 24 -3.38 0.49 22.88
N GLY A 25 -3.48 -0.76 22.44
CA GLY A 25 -4.55 -1.67 22.83
C GLY A 25 -5.94 -1.08 22.61
N ALA A 26 -6.80 -1.11 23.64
CA ALA A 26 -8.16 -0.54 23.57
C ALA A 26 -8.17 0.96 23.21
N ASN A 27 -7.19 1.72 23.69
CA ASN A 27 -7.06 3.14 23.35
C ASN A 27 -6.73 3.35 21.87
N GLY A 28 -6.10 2.36 21.21
CA GLY A 28 -5.80 2.43 19.78
C GLY A 28 -7.04 2.34 18.88
N ILE A 29 -8.16 1.82 19.40
CA ILE A 29 -9.46 1.71 18.73
C ILE A 29 -10.34 2.94 19.02
N ALA A 30 -10.11 3.59 20.16
CA ALA A 30 -10.87 4.73 20.61
C ALA A 30 -10.73 5.93 19.66
N ASP A 31 -11.83 6.67 19.45
CA ASP A 31 -11.85 7.75 18.48
C ASP A 31 -10.96 8.93 18.90
N GLU A 32 -10.56 9.04 20.17
CA GLU A 32 -9.71 10.11 20.70
C GLU A 32 -8.25 9.97 20.28
N ALA A 33 -7.74 8.74 20.14
CA ALA A 33 -6.34 8.49 19.78
C ALA A 33 -6.11 8.50 18.26
N HIS A 34 -7.17 8.40 17.46
CA HIS A 34 -7.15 8.50 15.99
C HIS A 34 -6.36 7.42 15.24
N ILE A 35 -5.67 6.52 15.93
CA ILE A 35 -4.77 5.53 15.31
C ILE A 35 -5.54 4.55 14.41
N MET A 36 -6.68 4.01 14.86
CA MET A 36 -7.51 3.14 14.03
C MET A 36 -7.96 3.85 12.75
N ARG A 37 -8.29 5.14 12.80
CA ARG A 37 -8.67 5.92 11.61
C ARG A 37 -7.50 6.04 10.62
N HIS A 38 -6.31 6.36 11.11
CA HIS A 38 -5.11 6.46 10.26
C HIS A 38 -4.76 5.11 9.65
N LEU A 39 -4.85 4.02 10.42
CA LEU A 39 -4.66 2.65 9.92
C LEU A 39 -5.63 2.35 8.76
N MET A 40 -6.93 2.59 8.94
CA MET A 40 -7.93 2.35 7.90
C MET A 40 -7.70 3.20 6.64
N ASN A 41 -7.33 4.47 6.80
CA ASN A 41 -6.99 5.33 5.66
C ASN A 41 -5.75 4.81 4.90
N LEU A 42 -4.77 4.25 5.60
CA LEU A 42 -3.55 3.72 4.98
C LEU A 42 -3.78 2.42 4.19
N GLU A 43 -4.75 1.58 4.58
CA GLU A 43 -5.19 0.43 3.76
C GLU A 43 -5.67 0.89 2.38
N THR A 44 -6.39 2.01 2.35
CA THR A 44 -6.84 2.64 1.10
C THR A 44 -5.65 3.15 0.27
N VAL A 45 -4.69 3.86 0.88
CA VAL A 45 -3.48 4.37 0.19
C VAL A 45 -2.61 3.23 -0.36
N ASN A 46 -2.56 2.09 0.34
CA ASN A 46 -1.82 0.92 -0.11
C ASN A 46 -2.44 0.30 -1.39
N THR A 47 -3.74 0.54 -1.62
CA THR A 47 -4.53 -0.07 -2.70
C THR A 47 -4.72 0.85 -3.89
N TYR A 48 -5.11 2.11 -3.67
CA TYR A 48 -5.34 3.07 -4.75
C TYR A 48 -4.04 3.43 -5.49
N GLU A 49 -4.21 3.86 -6.74
CA GLU A 49 -3.11 4.21 -7.67
C GLU A 49 -2.11 3.06 -7.92
N GLY A 50 -2.58 1.83 -7.77
CA GLY A 50 -1.83 0.60 -8.00
C GLY A 50 -1.52 -0.14 -6.69
N THR A 51 -1.85 -1.42 -6.60
CA THR A 51 -1.54 -2.20 -5.40
C THR A 51 -0.03 -2.39 -5.23
N GLN A 52 0.38 -2.83 -4.04
CA GLN A 52 1.76 -3.25 -3.77
C GLN A 52 2.32 -4.19 -4.84
N ASP A 53 1.49 -5.14 -5.29
CA ASP A 53 1.88 -6.16 -6.27
C ASP A 53 2.00 -5.58 -7.66
N ILE A 54 1.07 -4.70 -8.07
CA ILE A 54 1.18 -3.99 -9.34
C ILE A 54 2.48 -3.17 -9.41
N HIS A 55 2.83 -2.44 -8.35
CA HIS A 55 4.10 -1.73 -8.32
C HIS A 55 5.31 -2.67 -8.34
N ALA A 56 5.23 -3.83 -7.68
CA ALA A 56 6.30 -4.84 -7.72
C ALA A 56 6.49 -5.37 -9.15
N LEU A 57 5.42 -5.67 -9.87
CA LEU A 57 5.46 -6.15 -11.25
C LEU A 57 6.02 -5.09 -12.22
N ILE A 58 5.65 -3.82 -12.05
CA ILE A 58 6.22 -2.70 -12.83
C ILE A 58 7.73 -2.59 -12.61
N LEU A 59 8.18 -2.68 -11.36
CA LEU A 59 9.61 -2.62 -11.04
C LEU A 59 10.36 -3.85 -11.56
N GLY A 60 9.75 -5.04 -11.47
CA GLY A 60 10.29 -6.27 -12.02
C GLY A 60 10.50 -6.17 -13.53
N GLN A 61 9.51 -5.67 -14.28
CA GLN A 61 9.67 -5.40 -15.71
C GLN A 61 10.82 -4.42 -15.95
N ALA A 62 10.90 -3.32 -15.20
CA ALA A 62 11.95 -2.31 -15.38
C ALA A 62 13.36 -2.86 -15.15
N GLN A 63 13.53 -3.86 -14.29
CA GLN A 63 14.83 -4.50 -14.01
C GLN A 63 15.17 -5.64 -14.98
N THR A 64 14.17 -6.43 -15.34
CA THR A 64 14.37 -7.69 -16.09
C THR A 64 14.09 -7.58 -17.58
N GLY A 65 13.38 -6.55 -18.01
CA GLY A 65 12.85 -6.41 -19.38
C GLY A 65 11.67 -7.33 -19.68
N ILE A 66 11.19 -8.14 -18.73
CA ILE A 66 10.10 -9.11 -18.94
C ILE A 66 8.76 -8.46 -18.62
N GLN A 67 7.83 -8.44 -19.59
CA GLN A 67 6.48 -7.94 -19.39
C GLN A 67 5.71 -8.83 -18.40
N ALA A 68 5.21 -8.24 -17.32
CA ALA A 68 4.57 -8.98 -16.22
C ALA A 68 3.03 -9.08 -16.34
N PHE A 69 2.41 -8.18 -17.09
CA PHE A 69 0.97 -8.17 -17.35
C PHE A 69 0.69 -7.45 -18.67
N GLN A 70 -0.34 -7.88 -19.37
CA GLN A 70 -0.87 -7.16 -20.53
C GLN A 70 -2.20 -6.56 -20.16
N ALA A 71 -2.46 -5.35 -20.65
CA ALA A 71 -3.82 -4.85 -20.64
C ALA A 71 -4.70 -5.87 -21.36
N LEU A 72 -5.82 -6.23 -20.74
CA LEU A 72 -6.94 -6.75 -21.50
C LEU A 72 -7.30 -5.61 -22.44
N GLY A 73 -6.85 -5.66 -23.71
CA GLY A 73 -7.27 -4.70 -24.73
C GLY A 73 -8.79 -4.69 -24.84
N ASN A 74 -9.38 -3.87 -25.73
CA ASN A 74 -10.82 -3.87 -25.97
C ASN A 74 -11.32 -5.28 -26.33
N ILE A 75 -11.71 -6.04 -25.29
CA ILE A 75 -12.56 -7.21 -25.41
C ILE A 75 -13.90 -6.61 -25.80
N LYS A 76 -14.16 -6.60 -27.11
CA LYS A 76 -15.52 -6.45 -27.60
C LYS A 76 -16.37 -7.60 -27.09
#